data_AF-A0A9W9RC78-F1
#
_entry.id   AF-A0A9W9RC78-F1
#
_cell.length_a   1.000
_cell.length_b   1.000
_cell.length_c   1.000
_cell.angle_alpha   90.00
_cell.angle_beta   90.00
_cell.angle_gamma   90.00
#
_symmetry.space_group_name_H-M   'P 1'
#
loop_
_entity.id
_entity.type
_entity.pdbx_description
1 polymer ?
#
loop_
_entity_poly.entity_id
_entity_poly.type
_entity_poly.pdbx_seq_one_letter_code
_entity_poly.pdbx_strand_id
1 'polypeptide(L)'
;MLRKKPFPIPSPGPPLPPGILVDEEISPLYDSKYFYPAKPGELFTGCYQILVKVGWACLQQYGSRIEEPKNVVVLKIANNNASSASHEREVEEHISTVDPSHRGRSLIRTLLDYFEVRCPKGSHLCLVYPPMKEPLSM
;
A
#
# COMPACT_ATOMS: atom_id res chain seq x y z
N MET A 1 -15.42 -12.93 19.56
CA MET A 1 -14.19 -12.71 18.77
C MET A 1 -13.66 -11.32 19.10
N LEU A 2 -12.48 -11.20 19.73
CA LEU A 2 -11.89 -9.90 20.05
C LEU A 2 -11.35 -9.24 18.77
N ARG A 3 -12.11 -8.29 18.21
CA ARG A 3 -11.61 -7.42 17.14
C ARG A 3 -10.57 -6.49 17.77
N LYS A 4 -9.30 -6.60 17.37
CA LYS A 4 -8.25 -5.65 17.78
C LYS A 4 -8.71 -4.23 17.38
N LYS A 5 -8.57 -3.25 18.30
CA LYS A 5 -8.95 -1.85 18.02
C LYS A 5 -7.96 -1.24 17.00
N PRO A 6 -8.41 -0.42 16.04
CA PRO A 6 -7.53 0.35 15.17
C PRO A 6 -6.53 1.17 15.98
N PHE A 7 -5.35 1.39 15.42
CA PHE A 7 -4.37 2.30 16.00
C PHE A 7 -4.94 3.72 16.05
N PRO A 8 -4.69 4.46 17.15
CA PRO A 8 -5.03 5.86 17.22
C PRO A 8 -4.24 6.63 16.18
N ILE A 9 -4.95 7.40 15.35
CA ILE A 9 -4.34 8.32 14.38
C ILE A 9 -4.14 9.66 15.08
N PRO A 10 -2.96 10.29 14.93
CA PRO A 10 -2.74 11.63 15.44
C PRO A 10 -3.79 12.61 14.89
N SER A 11 -4.14 13.63 15.67
CA SER A 11 -4.98 14.70 15.14
C SER A 11 -4.32 15.32 13.91
N PRO A 12 -5.06 15.53 12.81
CA PRO A 12 -4.50 16.21 11.65
C PRO A 12 -3.98 17.59 12.06
N GLY A 13 -2.80 17.95 11.56
CA GLY A 13 -2.24 19.28 11.74
C GLY A 13 -3.02 20.35 10.96
N PRO A 14 -2.57 21.61 11.00
CA PRO A 14 -3.13 22.67 10.17
C PRO A 14 -3.14 22.28 8.68
N PRO A 15 -4.19 22.63 7.92
CA PRO A 15 -4.22 22.38 6.49
C PRO A 15 -3.08 23.13 5.80
N LEU A 16 -2.53 22.50 4.76
CA LEU A 16 -1.50 23.13 3.93
C LEU A 16 -2.09 24.30 3.13
N PRO A 17 -1.30 25.34 2.82
CA PRO A 17 -1.74 26.46 2.02
C PRO A 17 -2.28 25.99 0.65
N PRO A 18 -3.44 26.51 0.19
CA PRO A 18 -3.94 26.21 -1.14
C PRO A 18 -2.91 26.58 -2.23
N GLY A 19 -2.72 25.70 -3.21
CA GLY A 19 -1.84 25.94 -4.36
C GLY A 19 -0.40 25.46 -4.20
N ILE A 20 -0.01 24.95 -3.02
CA ILE A 20 1.26 24.22 -2.86
C ILE A 20 1.01 22.76 -3.24
N LEU A 21 1.60 22.34 -4.36
CA LEU A 21 1.58 20.94 -4.79
C LEU A 21 2.42 20.10 -3.83
N VAL A 22 1.90 18.94 -3.44
CA VAL A 22 2.58 18.00 -2.54
C VAL A 22 2.66 16.61 -3.14
N ASP A 23 3.75 15.90 -2.82
CA ASP A 23 3.97 14.51 -3.23
C ASP A 23 3.65 14.23 -4.71
N GLU A 24 2.60 13.46 -5.01
CA GLU A 24 2.22 13.09 -6.37
C GLU A 24 1.71 14.29 -7.16
N GLU A 25 1.14 15.32 -6.52
CA GLU A 25 0.62 16.51 -7.22
C GLU A 25 1.71 17.27 -7.98
N ILE A 26 2.99 17.05 -7.62
CA ILE A 26 4.17 17.61 -8.29
C ILE A 26 4.41 16.92 -9.64
N SER A 27 3.91 15.69 -9.82
CA SER A 27 4.12 14.90 -11.04
C SER A 27 3.31 15.46 -12.21
N PRO A 28 3.89 15.61 -13.41
CA PRO A 28 3.14 16.02 -14.60
C PRO A 28 2.12 14.98 -15.04
N LEU A 29 2.20 13.74 -14.54
CA LEU A 29 1.27 12.65 -14.81
C LEU A 29 0.16 12.55 -13.75
N TYR A 30 0.10 13.48 -12.80
CA TYR A 30 -0.92 13.48 -11.77
C TYR A 30 -2.28 13.92 -12.32
N ASP A 31 -3.29 13.08 -12.11
CA ASP A 31 -4.70 13.44 -12.24
C ASP A 31 -5.47 12.75 -11.11
N SER A 32 -6.05 13.55 -10.20
CA SER A 32 -6.84 13.06 -9.05
C SER A 32 -8.03 12.16 -9.42
N LYS A 33 -8.37 12.00 -10.70
CA LYS A 33 -9.32 10.99 -11.18
C LYS A 33 -8.76 9.58 -11.11
N TYR A 34 -7.46 9.42 -11.30
CA TYR A 34 -6.79 8.13 -11.43
C TYR A 34 -6.04 7.70 -10.17
N PHE A 35 -5.76 8.62 -9.26
CA PHE A 35 -5.05 8.36 -7.99
C PHE A 35 -6.04 8.11 -6.84
N TYR A 36 -5.67 7.19 -5.95
CA TYR A 36 -6.46 6.89 -4.76
C TYR A 36 -6.20 7.93 -3.65
N PRO A 37 -7.22 8.60 -3.11
CA PRO A 37 -7.05 9.62 -2.06
C PRO A 37 -6.90 8.98 -0.67
N ALA A 38 -5.78 8.29 -0.45
CA ALA A 38 -5.48 7.56 0.79
C ALA A 38 -5.45 8.47 2.02
N LYS A 39 -6.13 8.05 3.11
CA LYS A 39 -6.17 8.83 4.37
C LYS A 39 -5.64 8.03 5.56
N PRO A 40 -4.78 8.61 6.41
CA PRO A 40 -4.46 8.00 7.70
C PRO A 40 -5.73 7.62 8.48
N GLY A 41 -5.77 6.40 9.00
CA GLY A 41 -6.90 5.80 9.70
C GLY A 41 -7.83 4.96 8.85
N GLU A 42 -7.75 5.09 7.53
CA GLU A 42 -8.56 4.30 6.61
C GLU A 42 -8.27 2.80 6.73
N LEU A 43 -9.33 2.00 6.65
CA LEU A 43 -9.28 0.55 6.82
C LEU A 43 -9.62 -0.15 5.50
N PHE A 44 -8.68 -0.95 4.98
CA PHE A 44 -8.92 -1.85 3.87
C PHE A 44 -9.13 -3.28 4.37
N THR A 45 -10.07 -3.97 3.71
CA THR A 45 -10.43 -5.39 3.96
C THR A 45 -10.70 -5.74 5.43
N GLY A 46 -10.91 -4.74 6.28
CA GLY A 46 -11.03 -4.89 7.74
C GLY A 46 -9.76 -5.39 8.45
N CYS A 47 -8.61 -5.41 7.75
CA CYS A 47 -7.35 -5.96 8.27
C CYS A 47 -6.14 -5.06 8.01
N TYR A 48 -6.23 -4.03 7.16
CA TYR A 48 -5.12 -3.12 6.88
C TYR A 48 -5.51 -1.69 7.22
N GLN A 49 -4.75 -1.04 8.09
CA GLN A 49 -4.94 0.37 8.45
C GLN A 49 -3.85 1.23 7.85
N ILE A 50 -4.23 2.31 7.17
CA ILE A 50 -3.28 3.35 6.75
C ILE A 50 -2.81 4.10 7.99
N LEU A 51 -1.51 4.12 8.25
CA LEU A 51 -0.95 4.92 9.35
C LEU A 51 -0.34 6.22 8.87
N VAL A 52 0.46 6.12 7.82
CA VAL A 52 1.26 7.20 7.29
C VAL A 52 1.48 6.94 5.80
N LYS A 53 1.92 7.95 5.08
CA LYS A 53 2.35 7.82 3.70
C LYS A 53 3.87 7.90 3.66
N VAL A 54 4.54 6.91 3.08
CA VAL A 54 6.01 6.89 2.93
C VAL A 54 6.31 6.83 1.43
N GLY A 55 6.73 7.94 0.85
CA GLY A 55 6.73 8.08 -0.60
C GLY A 55 5.37 7.69 -1.18
N TRP A 56 5.34 6.68 -2.04
CA TRP A 56 4.11 6.19 -2.68
C TRP A 56 3.33 5.15 -1.84
N ALA A 57 3.71 4.83 -0.59
CA ALA A 57 3.04 3.78 0.22
C ALA A 57 3.42 3.69 1.72
N CYS A 58 2.49 3.52 2.67
CA CYS A 58 2.73 2.80 3.95
C CYS A 58 1.44 2.38 4.69
N LEU A 59 1.37 1.14 5.16
CA LEU A 59 0.19 0.56 5.84
C LEU A 59 0.59 -0.37 6.99
N GLN A 60 -0.33 -0.69 7.89
CA GLN A 60 -0.12 -1.74 8.89
C GLN A 60 -1.19 -2.81 8.77
N GLN A 61 -0.76 -4.07 8.86
CA GLN A 61 -1.67 -5.20 8.97
C GLN A 61 -2.07 -5.35 10.42
N TYR A 62 -3.36 -5.14 10.71
CA TYR A 62 -3.95 -5.42 12.01
C TYR A 62 -4.82 -6.69 11.87
N GLY A 63 -4.22 -7.84 12.14
CA GLY A 63 -4.88 -9.13 11.97
C GLY A 63 -6.09 -9.36 12.88
N SER A 64 -7.05 -10.15 12.39
CA SER A 64 -8.20 -10.71 13.14
C SER A 64 -7.85 -11.90 14.02
N ARG A 65 -6.60 -12.38 13.97
CA ARG A 65 -6.13 -13.55 14.72
C ARG A 65 -5.25 -13.10 15.89
N ILE A 66 -5.51 -13.68 17.06
CA ILE A 66 -5.13 -13.14 18.37
C ILE A 66 -3.61 -13.16 18.61
N GLU A 67 -2.81 -13.89 17.83
CA GLU A 67 -1.40 -14.16 18.18
C GLU A 67 -0.35 -13.78 17.12
N GLU A 68 -0.72 -13.14 16.01
CA GLU A 68 0.29 -12.65 15.07
C GLU A 68 0.83 -11.27 15.53
N PRO A 69 2.16 -11.04 15.51
CA PRO A 69 2.74 -9.73 15.78
C PRO A 69 2.14 -8.68 14.84
N LYS A 70 1.99 -7.46 15.35
CA LYS A 70 1.51 -6.31 14.59
C LYS A 70 2.56 -5.98 13.52
N ASN A 71 2.38 -6.54 12.32
CA ASN A 71 3.35 -6.40 11.25
C ASN A 71 3.04 -5.12 10.46
N VAL A 72 3.98 -4.19 10.48
CA VAL A 72 4.00 -3.07 9.54
C VAL A 72 4.21 -3.65 8.15
N VAL A 73 3.43 -3.19 7.19
CA VAL A 73 3.53 -3.59 5.78
C VAL A 73 3.65 -2.35 4.90
N VAL A 74 3.83 -2.55 3.61
CA VAL A 74 3.80 -1.48 2.62
C VAL A 74 2.69 -1.82 1.64
N LEU A 75 1.73 -0.92 1.48
CA LEU A 75 0.69 -1.06 0.47
C LEU A 75 0.95 -0.13 -0.70
N LYS A 76 1.25 -0.71 -1.85
CA LYS A 76 1.29 0.02 -3.11
C LYS A 76 -0.12 0.06 -3.70
N ILE A 77 -0.68 1.24 -3.86
CA ILE A 77 -2.00 1.43 -4.48
C ILE A 77 -1.78 1.89 -5.91
N ALA A 78 -2.18 1.07 -6.88
CA ALA A 78 -2.05 1.40 -8.28
C ALA A 78 -3.10 2.42 -8.72
N ASN A 79 -2.76 3.22 -9.73
CA ASN A 79 -3.71 4.08 -10.40
C ASN A 79 -4.74 3.24 -11.16
N ASN A 80 -5.99 3.67 -11.17
CA ASN A 80 -7.09 2.89 -11.76
C ASN A 80 -7.10 2.89 -13.31
N ASN A 81 -6.22 3.68 -13.95
CA ASN A 81 -6.01 3.71 -15.39
C ASN A 81 -4.71 3.00 -15.82
N ALA A 82 -3.96 2.43 -14.88
CA ALA A 82 -2.66 1.83 -15.16
C ALA A 82 -2.83 0.35 -15.54
N SER A 83 -2.75 0.05 -16.84
CA SER A 83 -2.73 -1.33 -17.35
C SER A 83 -1.53 -2.14 -16.83
N SER A 84 -0.44 -1.45 -16.44
CA SER A 84 0.76 -2.06 -15.87
C SER A 84 0.55 -2.70 -14.50
N ALA A 85 -0.50 -2.32 -13.76
CA ALA A 85 -0.76 -2.85 -12.43
C ALA A 85 -1.08 -4.36 -12.46
N SER A 86 -1.88 -4.79 -13.45
CA SER A 86 -2.20 -6.20 -13.65
C SER A 86 -0.95 -7.02 -13.99
N HIS A 87 -0.09 -6.46 -14.86
CA HIS A 87 1.17 -7.10 -15.22
C HIS A 87 2.11 -7.24 -14.02
N GLU A 88 2.20 -6.22 -13.18
CA GLU A 88 3.00 -6.28 -11.95
C GLU A 88 2.51 -7.39 -11.00
N ARG A 89 1.18 -7.51 -10.83
CA ARG A 89 0.60 -8.61 -10.05
C ARG A 89 0.93 -9.98 -10.65
N GLU A 90 0.82 -10.14 -11.95
CA GLU A 90 1.13 -11.42 -12.62
C GLU A 90 2.61 -11.82 -12.43
N VAL A 91 3.52 -10.85 -12.48
CA VAL A 91 4.95 -11.06 -12.20
C VAL A 91 5.16 -11.49 -10.74
N GLU A 92 4.52 -10.81 -9.80
CA GLU A 92 4.59 -11.15 -8.37
C GLU A 92 4.00 -12.53 -8.06
N GLU A 93 2.85 -12.86 -8.65
CA GLU A 93 2.23 -14.19 -8.56
C GLU A 93 3.18 -15.27 -9.12
N HIS A 94 3.81 -15.01 -10.27
CA HIS A 94 4.82 -15.92 -10.82
C HIS A 94 5.99 -16.12 -9.84
N ILE A 95 6.58 -15.04 -9.32
CA ILE A 95 7.66 -15.10 -8.32
C ILE A 95 7.24 -15.86 -7.04
N SER A 96 5.97 -15.79 -6.66
CA SER A 96 5.45 -16.51 -5.50
C SER A 96 5.39 -18.03 -5.71
N THR A 97 5.20 -18.49 -6.95
CA THR A 97 4.98 -19.90 -7.31
C THR A 97 6.24 -20.66 -7.74
N VAL A 98 7.33 -19.95 -8.08
CA VAL A 98 8.63 -20.57 -8.37
C VAL A 98 9.30 -21.14 -7.12
N ASP A 99 10.36 -21.93 -7.32
CA ASP A 99 11.08 -22.66 -6.27
C ASP A 99 11.38 -21.77 -5.03
N PRO A 100 10.74 -22.04 -3.88
CA PRO A 100 10.93 -21.26 -2.67
C PRO A 100 12.33 -21.42 -2.08
N SER A 101 13.05 -22.50 -2.42
CA SER A 101 14.41 -22.78 -1.94
C SER A 101 15.51 -22.08 -2.75
N HIS A 102 15.15 -21.46 -3.88
CA HIS A 102 16.11 -20.75 -4.72
C HIS A 102 16.74 -19.59 -3.94
N ARG A 103 18.08 -19.58 -3.83
CA ARG A 103 18.81 -18.57 -3.04
C ARG A 103 18.48 -17.12 -3.40
N GLY A 104 18.24 -16.85 -4.68
CA GLY A 104 17.90 -15.52 -5.18
C GLY A 104 16.55 -15.01 -4.66
N ARG A 105 15.65 -15.90 -4.24
CA ARG A 105 14.32 -15.52 -3.75
C ARG A 105 14.39 -14.71 -2.46
N SER A 106 15.38 -14.98 -1.61
CA SER A 106 15.63 -14.20 -0.38
C SER A 106 16.15 -12.78 -0.64
N LEU A 107 16.65 -12.52 -1.86
CA LEU A 107 17.21 -11.22 -2.26
C LEU A 107 16.19 -10.29 -2.90
N ILE A 108 15.04 -10.84 -3.31
CA ILE A 108 13.95 -10.09 -3.92
C ILE A 108 12.81 -9.93 -2.90
N ARG A 109 12.18 -8.76 -2.92
CA ARG A 109 10.94 -8.56 -2.19
C ARG A 109 9.83 -9.35 -2.90
N THR A 110 9.02 -10.06 -2.13
CA THR A 110 7.88 -10.82 -2.64
C THR A 110 6.56 -10.24 -2.10
N LEU A 111 5.51 -10.29 -2.92
CA LEU A 111 4.14 -9.99 -2.53
C LEU A 111 3.67 -10.85 -1.34
N LEU A 112 3.01 -10.22 -0.37
CA LEU A 112 2.37 -10.90 0.78
C LEU A 112 0.89 -11.17 0.53
N ASP A 113 0.20 -10.20 -0.06
CA ASP A 113 -1.23 -10.21 -0.29
C ASP A 113 -1.57 -9.17 -1.37
N TYR A 114 -2.74 -9.28 -1.98
CA TYR A 114 -3.27 -8.25 -2.87
C TYR A 114 -4.78 -8.19 -2.78
N PHE A 115 -5.34 -7.01 -3.04
CA PHE A 115 -6.78 -6.81 -3.09
C PHE A 115 -7.14 -5.64 -3.98
N GLU A 116 -8.42 -5.50 -4.28
CA GLU A 116 -8.95 -4.35 -5.00
C GLU A 116 -9.80 -3.48 -4.09
N VAL A 117 -9.61 -2.16 -4.19
CA VAL A 117 -10.46 -1.17 -3.52
C VAL A 117 -11.33 -0.49 -4.55
N ARG A 118 -12.64 -0.61 -4.37
CA ARG A 118 -13.63 0.03 -5.24
C ARG A 118 -13.92 1.45 -4.77
N CYS A 119 -13.84 2.38 -5.70
CA CYS A 119 -14.20 3.79 -5.54
C CYS A 119 -15.26 4.18 -6.59
N PRO A 120 -15.96 5.30 -6.39
CA PRO A 120 -16.86 5.85 -7.41
C PRO A 120 -16.19 6.08 -8.77
N LYS A 121 -14.88 6.35 -8.79
CA LYS A 121 -14.09 6.63 -9.99
C LYS A 121 -13.44 5.40 -10.63
N GLY A 122 -13.59 4.22 -10.05
CA GLY A 122 -12.95 2.99 -10.54
C GLY A 122 -12.44 2.07 -9.41
N SER A 123 -11.77 0.99 -9.80
CA SER A 123 -11.12 0.06 -8.87
C SER A 123 -9.60 0.31 -8.85
N HIS A 124 -8.99 0.21 -7.67
CA HIS A 124 -7.55 0.34 -7.49
C HIS A 124 -6.97 -0.98 -6.98
N LEU A 125 -6.04 -1.55 -7.76
CA LEU A 125 -5.30 -2.72 -7.32
C LEU A 125 -4.29 -2.31 -6.23
N CYS A 126 -4.35 -3.02 -5.12
CA CYS A 126 -3.53 -2.80 -3.94
C CYS A 126 -2.62 -4.02 -3.73
N LEU A 127 -1.31 -3.80 -3.74
CA LEU A 127 -0.28 -4.82 -3.55
C LEU A 127 0.37 -4.64 -2.18
N VAL A 128 0.38 -5.69 -1.35
CA VAL A 128 0.89 -5.68 0.02
C VAL A 128 2.27 -6.33 0.07
N TYR A 129 3.21 -5.67 0.73
CA TYR A 129 4.61 -6.06 0.78
C TYR A 129 5.21 -5.97 2.18
N PRO A 130 6.30 -6.70 2.46
CA PRO A 130 7.11 -6.38 3.64
C PRO A 130 7.79 -5.01 3.45
N PRO A 131 8.03 -4.26 4.54
CA PRO A 131 8.78 -3.01 4.48
C PRO A 131 10.20 -3.22 3.97
N MET A 132 10.67 -2.30 3.12
CA MET A 132 12.05 -2.24 2.66
C MET A 132 12.72 -0.96 3.17
N LYS A 133 14.06 -0.95 3.12
CA LYS A 133 14.87 0.25 3.35
C LYS A 133 14.82 1.18 2.13
N GLU A 134 15.45 2.34 2.28
CA GLU A 134 15.64 3.30 1.20
C GLU A 134 16.35 2.69 -0.03
N PRO A 135 15.99 3.10 -1.25
CA PRO A 135 16.70 2.67 -2.46
C PRO A 135 18.15 3.16 -2.44
N LEU A 136 19.05 2.40 -3.07
CA LEU A 136 20.49 2.70 -3.11
C LEU A 136 20.85 3.95 -3.94
N SER A 137 19.91 4.49 -4.72
CA SER A 137 20.10 5.69 -5.55
C SER A 137 18.97 6.69 -5.30
N MET A 138 19.35 7.96 -5.07
CA MET A 138 18.47 9.13 -5.11
C MET A 138 18.49 9.77 -6.49
#